data_AF-A0A7K3PR79-F1
#
_entry.id   AF-A0A7K3PR79-F1
#
_cell.length_a   1.000
_cell.length_b   1.000
_cell.length_c   1.000
_cell.angle_alpha   90.00
_cell.angle_beta   90.00
_cell.angle_gamma   90.00
#
_symmetry.space_group_name_H-M   'P 1'
#
loop_
_entity.id
_entity.type
_entity.pdbx_description
1 polymer ?
#
loop_
_entity_poly.entity_id
_entity_poly.type
_entity_poly.pdbx_seq_one_letter_code
_entity_poly.pdbx_strand_id
1 'polypeptide(L)'
;MNTGAEDAGQGERTPGRLTALLIDASTRAIGAADGRVGGVYLRSPAPGLLRLAVLAGLPGPLFRPWWRLHADSPFPAADAYRLGVRVVLPNAAETMRRYPQFAAGLPFPFGSLYVPVAGASRTYGVLTVLRPSAPHAADVLEGVDRVAGLAQDLGAALERLDAGRDAPPVTWEGEPLCVRPPASGRCPGRAGSFGWEPDT
;
A
#
# COMPACT_ATOMS: atom_id res chain seq x y z
N MET A 1 7.64 -46.60 -14.64
CA MET A 1 8.42 -45.35 -14.67
C MET A 1 7.47 -44.26 -15.13
N ASN A 2 6.87 -43.53 -14.21
CA ASN A 2 5.91 -42.47 -14.54
C ASN A 2 6.08 -41.33 -13.52
N THR A 3 6.77 -40.27 -13.92
CA THR A 3 6.91 -39.02 -13.15
C THR A 3 7.16 -37.92 -14.16
N GLY A 4 6.22 -36.98 -14.28
CA GLY A 4 6.35 -35.85 -15.18
C GLY A 4 5.03 -35.21 -15.55
N ALA A 5 4.21 -34.84 -14.56
CA ALA A 5 3.01 -34.02 -14.81
C ALA A 5 2.45 -33.36 -13.52
N GLU A 6 3.27 -32.66 -12.72
CA GLU A 6 2.72 -31.84 -11.61
C GLU A 6 3.34 -30.43 -11.43
N ASP A 7 4.38 -30.05 -12.19
CA ASP A 7 5.14 -28.82 -11.90
C ASP A 7 4.55 -27.53 -12.52
N ALA A 8 3.75 -27.63 -13.58
CA ALA A 8 3.23 -26.44 -14.29
C ALA A 8 2.14 -25.66 -13.51
N GLY A 9 1.45 -26.30 -12.55
CA GLY A 9 0.36 -25.66 -11.80
C GLY A 9 0.79 -24.94 -10.52
N GLN A 10 2.01 -25.16 -10.03
CA GLN A 10 2.51 -24.58 -8.77
C GLN A 10 2.93 -23.10 -8.95
N GLY A 11 3.50 -22.81 -10.12
CA GLY A 11 4.02 -21.50 -10.51
C GLY A 11 2.95 -20.44 -10.79
N GLU A 12 1.71 -20.80 -11.16
CA GLU A 12 0.59 -19.86 -11.37
C GLU A 12 -0.25 -19.64 -10.09
N ARG A 13 -0.34 -20.66 -9.23
CA ARG A 13 -1.03 -20.56 -7.93
C ARG A 13 -0.32 -19.58 -6.97
N THR A 14 1.01 -19.52 -7.03
CA THR A 14 1.83 -18.69 -6.14
C THR A 14 1.70 -17.17 -6.42
N PRO A 15 1.77 -16.70 -7.68
CA PRO A 15 1.44 -15.33 -8.08
C PRO A 15 0.01 -14.92 -7.70
N GLY A 16 -0.96 -15.82 -7.88
CA GLY A 16 -2.36 -15.59 -7.48
C GLY A 16 -2.49 -15.39 -5.97
N ARG A 17 -1.81 -16.23 -5.17
CA ARG A 17 -1.80 -16.13 -3.70
C ARG A 17 -1.09 -14.87 -3.21
N LEU A 18 0.06 -14.52 -3.79
CA LEU A 18 0.76 -13.27 -3.49
C LEU A 18 -0.16 -12.07 -3.72
N THR A 19 -0.74 -12.00 -4.92
CA THR A 19 -1.66 -10.92 -5.31
C THR A 19 -2.83 -10.79 -4.34
N ALA A 20 -3.47 -11.91 -3.97
CA ALA A 20 -4.59 -11.90 -3.02
C ALA A 20 -4.19 -11.33 -1.65
N LEU A 21 -3.03 -11.71 -1.12
CA LEU A 21 -2.52 -11.19 0.16
C LEU A 21 -2.26 -9.67 0.10
N LEU A 22 -1.69 -9.18 -1.01
CA LEU A 22 -1.39 -7.76 -1.18
C LEU A 22 -2.68 -6.92 -1.30
N ILE A 23 -3.68 -7.43 -2.03
CA ILE A 23 -4.99 -6.78 -2.18
C ILE A 23 -5.74 -6.73 -0.85
N ASP A 24 -5.77 -7.85 -0.10
CA ASP A 24 -6.41 -7.92 1.22
C ASP A 24 -5.75 -6.94 2.20
N ALA A 25 -4.43 -6.99 2.33
CA ALA A 25 -3.70 -6.10 3.21
C ALA A 25 -3.93 -4.61 2.88
N SER A 26 -3.90 -4.25 1.59
CA SER A 26 -4.17 -2.87 1.15
C SER A 26 -5.59 -2.42 1.50
N THR A 27 -6.57 -3.30 1.28
CA THR A 27 -7.99 -3.02 1.56
C THR A 27 -8.27 -2.89 3.06
N ARG A 28 -7.75 -3.81 3.86
CA ARG A 28 -7.90 -3.77 5.32
C ARG A 28 -7.17 -2.57 5.93
N ALA A 29 -6.01 -2.19 5.39
CA ALA A 29 -5.27 -1.02 5.85
C ALA A 29 -6.03 0.29 5.62
N ILE A 30 -6.72 0.41 4.48
CA ILE A 30 -7.64 1.53 4.22
C ILE A 30 -8.70 1.61 5.32
N GLY A 31 -9.39 0.50 5.62
CA GLY A 31 -10.42 0.49 6.68
C GLY A 31 -9.84 0.79 8.06
N ALA A 32 -8.67 0.24 8.38
CA ALA A 32 -8.02 0.38 9.69
C ALA A 32 -7.60 1.82 10.02
N ALA A 33 -7.25 2.62 9.02
CA ALA A 33 -6.70 3.97 9.20
C ALA A 33 -7.61 5.09 8.69
N ASP A 34 -8.90 4.81 8.44
CA ASP A 34 -9.85 5.73 7.79
C ASP A 34 -9.25 6.33 6.49
N GLY A 35 -8.62 5.45 5.72
CA GLY A 35 -7.95 5.78 4.48
C GLY A 35 -8.91 5.97 3.31
N ARG A 36 -8.39 6.57 2.24
CA ARG A 36 -9.02 6.62 0.92
C ARG A 36 -8.25 5.83 -0.12
N VAL A 37 -6.94 5.77 0.05
CA VAL A 37 -6.03 5.06 -0.85
C VAL A 37 -5.14 4.17 -0.01
N GLY A 38 -4.83 2.99 -0.51
CA GLY A 38 -3.92 2.04 0.13
C GLY A 38 -3.08 1.32 -0.91
N GLY A 39 -1.93 0.80 -0.52
CA GLY A 39 -1.09 0.06 -1.45
C GLY A 39 0.06 -0.63 -0.77
N VAL A 40 0.75 -1.48 -1.53
CA VAL A 40 1.95 -2.16 -1.06
C VAL A 40 3.06 -1.95 -2.08
N TYR A 41 4.17 -1.38 -1.61
CA TYR A 41 5.44 -1.45 -2.31
C TYR A 41 6.12 -2.76 -1.98
N LEU A 42 6.63 -3.48 -2.96
CA LEU A 42 7.49 -4.64 -2.79
C LEU A 42 8.86 -4.37 -3.39
N ARG A 43 9.87 -5.09 -2.91
CA ARG A 43 11.17 -5.13 -3.59
C ARG A 43 11.03 -5.68 -5.00
N SER A 44 11.76 -5.10 -5.92
CA SER A 44 11.98 -5.67 -7.24
C SER A 44 13.22 -6.58 -7.21
N PRO A 45 13.31 -7.57 -8.11
CA PRO A 45 14.55 -8.27 -8.44
C PRO A 45 15.73 -7.34 -8.75
N ALA A 46 15.47 -6.16 -9.32
CA ALA A 46 16.49 -5.14 -9.53
C ALA A 46 16.95 -4.56 -8.17
N PRO A 47 18.27 -4.57 -7.89
CA PRO A 47 18.81 -4.09 -6.62
C PRO A 47 18.38 -2.67 -6.30
N GLY A 48 17.98 -2.44 -5.04
CA GLY A 48 17.63 -1.11 -4.53
C GLY A 48 16.29 -0.56 -5.02
N LEU A 49 15.53 -1.30 -5.83
CA LEU A 49 14.26 -0.81 -6.38
C LEU A 49 13.05 -1.32 -5.58
N LEU A 50 12.12 -0.41 -5.29
CA LEU A 50 10.78 -0.71 -4.81
C LEU A 50 9.77 -0.47 -5.94
N ARG A 51 8.84 -1.39 -6.11
CA ARG A 51 7.75 -1.33 -7.08
C ARG A 51 6.43 -1.34 -6.35
N LEU A 52 5.52 -0.45 -6.75
CA LEU A 52 4.14 -0.50 -6.28
C LEU A 52 3.45 -1.73 -6.89
N ALA A 53 3.07 -2.67 -6.04
CA ALA A 53 2.46 -3.93 -6.45
C ALA A 53 0.93 -3.85 -6.48
N VAL A 54 0.35 -3.16 -5.51
CA VAL A 54 -1.10 -2.91 -5.43
C VAL A 54 -1.33 -1.43 -5.15
N LEU A 55 -2.34 -0.87 -5.82
CA LEU A 55 -2.88 0.45 -5.53
C LEU A 55 -4.41 0.34 -5.46
N ALA A 56 -4.96 0.62 -4.29
CA ALA A 56 -6.39 0.63 -4.02
C ALA A 56 -6.87 2.08 -3.84
N GLY A 57 -7.93 2.48 -4.53
CA GLY A 57 -8.69 3.71 -4.21
C GLY A 57 -8.32 4.95 -5.02
N LEU A 58 -7.34 4.84 -5.92
CA LEU A 58 -6.96 5.89 -6.85
C LEU A 58 -6.81 5.32 -8.27
N PRO A 59 -7.19 6.06 -9.32
CA PRO A 59 -6.79 5.74 -10.69
C PRO A 59 -5.27 5.59 -10.80
N GLY A 60 -4.81 4.42 -11.27
CA GLY A 60 -3.39 4.10 -11.44
C GLY A 60 -2.53 5.23 -12.03
N PRO A 61 -2.94 5.86 -13.15
CA PRO A 61 -2.16 6.91 -13.80
C PRO A 61 -1.84 8.11 -12.92
N LEU A 62 -2.68 8.45 -11.92
CA LEU A 62 -2.41 9.55 -10.99
C LEU A 62 -1.21 9.28 -10.09
N PHE A 63 -0.90 8.01 -9.84
CA PHE A 63 0.21 7.62 -8.97
C PHE A 63 1.44 7.12 -9.75
N ARG A 64 1.36 7.14 -11.09
CA ARG A 64 2.39 6.63 -12.00
C ARG A 64 3.81 7.15 -11.70
N PRO A 65 4.02 8.43 -11.34
CA PRO A 65 5.36 8.93 -11.00
C PRO A 65 6.03 8.19 -9.83
N TRP A 66 5.26 7.57 -8.94
CA TRP A 66 5.77 6.86 -7.76
C TRP A 66 5.56 5.35 -7.83
N TRP A 67 5.22 4.77 -8.98
CA TRP A 67 5.15 3.32 -9.13
C TRP A 67 6.51 2.64 -8.95
N ARG A 68 7.59 3.38 -9.18
CA ARG A 68 8.98 2.92 -9.06
C ARG A 68 9.71 3.91 -8.16
N LEU A 69 10.38 3.40 -7.13
CA LEU A 69 11.14 4.20 -6.19
C LEU A 69 12.48 3.53 -5.92
N HIS A 70 13.55 4.30 -5.85
CA HIS A 70 14.80 3.79 -5.29
C HIS A 70 14.68 3.77 -3.76
N ALA A 71 15.27 2.77 -3.10
CA ALA A 71 15.28 2.65 -1.64
C ALA A 71 15.99 3.83 -0.94
N ASP A 72 16.87 4.53 -1.67
CA ASP A 72 17.57 5.74 -1.21
C ASP A 72 16.89 7.03 -1.65
N SER A 73 15.78 6.96 -2.40
CA SER A 73 15.01 8.16 -2.73
C SER A 73 14.46 8.79 -1.44
N PRO A 74 14.41 10.13 -1.34
CA PRO A 74 13.80 10.80 -0.21
C PRO A 74 12.27 10.69 -0.28
N PHE A 75 11.74 9.49 -0.09
CA PHE A 75 10.32 9.20 -0.20
C PHE A 75 9.89 8.44 1.05
N PRO A 76 8.72 8.73 1.64
CA PRO A 76 8.35 8.14 2.92
C PRO A 76 8.29 6.60 2.90
N ALA A 77 7.86 6.01 1.78
CA ALA A 77 7.92 4.54 1.61
C ALA A 77 9.35 4.01 1.51
N ALA A 78 10.26 4.74 0.86
CA ALA A 78 11.66 4.35 0.76
C ALA A 78 12.37 4.43 2.12
N ASP A 79 12.13 5.50 2.89
CA ASP A 79 12.64 5.63 4.26
C ASP A 79 12.09 4.56 5.19
N ALA A 80 10.77 4.29 5.15
CA ALA A 80 10.17 3.23 5.95
C ALA A 80 10.83 1.88 5.64
N TYR A 81 11.02 1.56 4.35
CA TYR A 81 11.67 0.34 3.91
C TYR A 81 13.12 0.25 4.41
N ARG A 82 13.93 1.27 4.13
CA ARG A 82 15.38 1.30 4.37
C ARG A 82 15.72 1.31 5.86
N LEU A 83 14.95 2.06 6.66
CA LEU A 83 15.20 2.22 8.09
C LEU A 83 14.43 1.19 8.94
N GLY A 84 13.46 0.47 8.37
CA GLY A 84 12.60 -0.44 9.11
C GLY A 84 11.70 0.28 10.13
N VAL A 85 11.39 1.55 9.91
CA VAL A 85 10.58 2.38 10.82
C VAL A 85 9.23 2.73 10.23
N ARG A 86 8.24 2.94 11.11
CA ARG A 86 6.95 3.51 10.72
C ARG A 86 7.14 4.99 10.39
N VAL A 87 6.63 5.44 9.26
CA VAL A 87 6.59 6.87 8.90
C VAL A 87 5.14 7.32 8.91
N VAL A 88 4.86 8.33 9.74
CA VAL A 88 3.52 8.90 9.94
C VAL A 88 3.57 10.37 9.58
N LEU A 89 2.73 10.77 8.62
CA LEU A 89 2.61 12.14 8.15
C LEU A 89 1.15 12.55 8.31
N PRO A 90 0.77 13.23 9.40
CA PRO A 90 -0.65 13.49 9.70
C PRO A 90 -1.32 14.40 8.66
N ASN A 91 -0.56 15.26 7.98
CA ASN A 91 -1.08 16.25 7.05
C ASN A 91 -0.05 16.67 5.98
N ALA A 92 -0.51 17.51 5.05
CA ALA A 92 0.29 18.02 3.95
C ALA A 92 1.48 18.89 4.41
N ALA A 93 1.38 19.59 5.55
CA ALA A 93 2.47 20.42 6.05
C ALA A 93 3.68 19.57 6.51
N GLU A 94 3.41 18.49 7.26
CA GLU A 94 4.45 17.53 7.64
C GLU A 94 5.05 16.81 6.42
N THR A 95 4.22 16.50 5.43
CA THR A 95 4.70 15.94 4.16
C THR A 95 5.58 16.93 3.41
N MET A 96 5.18 18.20 3.30
CA MET A 96 5.96 19.25 2.64
C MET A 96 7.30 19.48 3.33
N ARG A 97 7.32 19.49 4.67
CA ARG A 97 8.53 19.68 5.48
C ARG A 97 9.56 18.58 5.28
N ARG A 98 9.13 17.32 5.15
CA ARG A 98 10.03 16.14 5.12
C ARG A 98 10.25 15.58 3.72
N TYR A 99 9.25 15.68 2.84
CA TYR A 99 9.17 15.01 1.55
C TYR A 99 8.53 15.94 0.47
N PRO A 100 9.13 17.10 0.17
CA PRO A 100 8.51 18.14 -0.66
C PRO A 100 8.15 17.67 -2.07
N GLN A 101 8.98 16.82 -2.69
CA GLN A 101 8.74 16.21 -4.01
C GLN A 101 7.50 15.30 -4.04
N PHE A 102 7.13 14.70 -2.91
CA PHE A 102 5.90 13.92 -2.82
C PHE A 102 4.71 14.84 -2.56
N ALA A 103 4.85 15.83 -1.68
CA ALA A 103 3.81 16.82 -1.39
C ALA A 103 3.37 17.59 -2.65
N ALA A 104 4.31 17.95 -3.52
CA ALA A 104 4.04 18.67 -4.77
C ALA A 104 3.28 17.83 -5.82
N GLY A 105 3.17 16.52 -5.62
CA GLY A 105 2.68 15.61 -6.64
C GLY A 105 1.18 15.32 -6.62
N LEU A 106 0.49 15.55 -5.49
CA LEU A 106 -0.94 15.27 -5.38
C LEU A 106 -1.74 16.58 -5.25
N PRO A 107 -2.85 16.73 -6.00
CA PRO A 107 -3.58 18.00 -6.10
C PRO A 107 -4.50 18.31 -4.90
N PHE A 108 -4.33 17.61 -3.78
CA PHE A 108 -5.17 17.76 -2.59
C PHE A 108 -4.37 17.50 -1.31
N PRO A 109 -4.75 18.11 -0.17
CA PRO A 109 -4.10 17.84 1.11
C PRO A 109 -4.48 16.45 1.64
N PHE A 110 -3.50 15.71 2.14
CA PHE A 110 -3.68 14.37 2.70
C PHE A 110 -2.76 14.14 3.90
N GLY A 111 -3.15 13.20 4.75
CA GLY A 111 -2.23 12.52 5.65
C GLY A 111 -1.86 11.15 5.08
N SER A 112 -0.75 10.57 5.53
CA SER A 112 -0.29 9.28 5.04
C SER A 112 0.50 8.49 6.08
N LEU A 113 0.39 7.17 5.96
CA LEU A 113 1.02 6.18 6.83
C LEU A 113 1.85 5.23 5.98
N TYR A 114 3.04 4.87 6.46
CA TYR A 114 3.94 3.92 5.81
C TYR A 114 4.49 2.98 6.86
N VAL A 115 4.19 1.69 6.71
CA VAL A 115 4.60 0.67 7.67
C VAL A 115 5.40 -0.42 6.96
N PRO A 116 6.62 -0.74 7.42
CA PRO A 116 7.42 -1.81 6.84
C PRO A 116 6.71 -3.15 6.93
N VAL A 117 6.76 -3.93 5.85
CA VAL A 117 6.29 -5.31 5.80
C VAL A 117 7.51 -6.21 6.02
N ALA A 118 7.80 -6.51 7.28
CA ALA A 118 8.96 -7.29 7.70
C ALA A 118 8.59 -8.75 8.02
N GLY A 119 9.37 -9.69 7.49
CA GLY A 119 9.46 -11.04 8.05
C GLY A 119 10.61 -11.14 9.05
N ALA A 120 10.86 -12.32 9.60
CA ALA A 120 11.91 -12.52 10.60
C ALA A 120 13.31 -12.24 10.04
N SER A 121 13.55 -12.58 8.77
CA SER A 121 14.88 -12.48 8.14
C SER A 121 15.10 -11.21 7.31
N ARG A 122 14.03 -10.55 6.84
CA ARG A 122 14.12 -9.42 5.91
C ARG A 122 12.85 -8.59 5.80
N THR A 123 12.99 -7.36 5.30
CA THR A 123 11.85 -6.53 4.88
C THR A 123 11.47 -6.83 3.43
N TYR A 124 10.21 -7.18 3.19
CA TYR A 124 9.65 -7.48 1.86
C TYR A 124 9.21 -6.21 1.12
N GLY A 125 8.83 -5.17 1.85
CA GLY A 125 8.19 -4.01 1.27
C GLY A 125 7.62 -3.05 2.31
N VAL A 126 6.64 -2.24 1.90
CA VAL A 126 5.98 -1.24 2.74
C VAL A 126 4.49 -1.18 2.41
N LEU A 127 3.66 -1.30 3.44
CA LEU A 127 2.23 -1.07 3.39
C LEU A 127 1.97 0.42 3.58
N THR A 128 1.21 1.03 2.66
CA THR A 128 0.96 2.47 2.63
C THR A 128 -0.52 2.77 2.66
N VAL A 129 -0.89 3.88 3.30
CA VAL A 129 -2.26 4.41 3.31
C VAL A 129 -2.21 5.92 3.14
N LEU A 130 -3.01 6.45 2.21
CA LEU A 130 -3.37 7.88 2.17
C LEU A 130 -4.75 8.06 2.78
N ARG A 131 -4.86 9.07 3.64
CA ARG A 131 -6.06 9.37 4.42
C ARG A 131 -6.33 10.89 4.38
N PRO A 132 -7.54 11.34 4.77
CA PRO A 132 -7.78 12.76 4.99
C PRO A 132 -6.75 13.35 5.96
N SER A 133 -6.42 14.64 5.83
CA SER A 133 -5.48 15.28 6.76
C SER A 133 -6.05 15.26 8.19
N ALA A 134 -5.22 14.93 9.17
CA ALA A 134 -5.54 15.11 10.58
C ALA A 134 -4.84 16.37 11.14
N PRO A 135 -5.48 17.08 12.07
CA PRO A 135 -4.86 18.23 12.71
C PRO A 135 -3.71 17.81 13.63
N HIS A 136 -3.82 16.68 14.34
CA HIS A 136 -2.77 16.20 15.25
C HIS A 136 -2.30 14.78 14.91
N ALA A 137 -1.04 14.49 15.22
CA ALA A 137 -0.47 13.15 15.05
C ALA A 137 -1.11 12.10 15.98
N ALA A 138 -1.61 12.52 17.16
CA ALA A 138 -2.31 11.64 18.07
C ALA A 138 -3.58 11.04 17.44
N ASP A 139 -4.26 11.81 16.59
CA ASP A 139 -5.51 11.42 15.92
C ASP A 139 -5.32 10.28 14.91
N VAL A 140 -4.08 9.94 14.56
CA VAL A 140 -3.77 8.86 13.61
C VAL A 140 -3.11 7.65 14.24
N LEU A 141 -2.71 7.72 15.51
CA LEU A 141 -1.87 6.70 16.14
C LEU A 141 -2.57 5.33 16.24
N GLU A 142 -3.85 5.32 16.60
CA GLU A 142 -4.64 4.08 16.66
C GLU A 142 -4.73 3.39 15.28
N GLY A 143 -4.90 4.18 14.21
CA GLY A 143 -4.88 3.68 12.84
C GLY A 143 -3.51 3.14 12.45
N VAL A 144 -2.43 3.79 12.89
CA VAL A 144 -1.04 3.33 12.66
C VAL A 144 -0.80 1.98 13.31
N ASP A 145 -1.24 1.77 14.55
CA ASP A 145 -1.04 0.50 15.25
C ASP A 145 -1.82 -0.64 14.60
N ARG A 146 -3.06 -0.39 14.16
CA ARG A 146 -3.83 -1.38 13.40
C ARG A 146 -3.17 -1.73 12.06
N VAL A 147 -2.69 -0.72 11.32
CA VAL A 147 -1.96 -0.95 10.06
C VAL A 147 -0.66 -1.71 10.32
N ALA A 148 0.00 -1.49 11.46
CA ALA A 148 1.19 -2.24 11.83
C ALA A 148 0.92 -3.72 12.10
N GLY A 149 -0.19 -4.06 12.78
CA GLY A 149 -0.62 -5.46 12.90
C GLY A 149 -0.85 -6.11 11.53
N LEU A 150 -1.52 -5.41 10.61
CA LEU A 150 -1.73 -5.90 9.23
C LEU A 150 -0.42 -6.09 8.46
N ALA A 151 0.55 -5.18 8.61
CA ALA A 151 1.86 -5.30 7.97
C ALA A 151 2.68 -6.48 8.54
N GLN A 152 2.56 -6.76 9.83
CA GLN A 152 3.17 -7.93 10.48
C GLN A 152 2.54 -9.23 9.96
N ASP A 153 1.21 -9.30 9.90
CA ASP A 153 0.50 -10.47 9.36
C ASP A 153 0.88 -10.74 7.90
N LEU A 154 0.94 -9.67 7.09
CA LEU A 154 1.38 -9.75 5.70
C LEU A 154 2.84 -10.22 5.62
N GLY A 155 3.75 -9.65 6.43
CA GLY A 155 5.16 -10.03 6.45
C GLY A 155 5.36 -11.52 6.75
N ALA A 156 4.67 -12.03 7.78
CA ALA A 156 4.68 -13.45 8.12
C ALA A 156 4.10 -14.34 7.00
N ALA A 157 3.08 -13.86 6.28
CA ALA A 157 2.52 -14.58 5.14
C ALA A 157 3.48 -14.62 3.94
N LEU A 158 4.15 -13.51 3.64
CA LEU A 158 5.16 -13.43 2.58
C LEU A 158 6.39 -14.29 2.91
N GLU A 159 6.79 -14.35 4.18
CA GLU A 159 7.87 -15.23 4.63
C GLU A 159 7.56 -16.71 4.42
N ARG A 160 6.32 -17.14 4.74
CA ARG A 160 5.89 -18.51 4.45
C ARG A 160 5.86 -18.82 2.96
N LEU A 161 5.55 -17.84 2.10
CA LEU A 161 5.60 -18.02 0.65
C LEU A 161 7.04 -18.17 0.16
N ASP A 162 7.97 -17.40 0.73
CA ASP A 162 9.36 -17.38 0.34
C ASP A 162 10.18 -18.56 0.89
N ALA A 163 9.73 -19.20 1.97
CA ALA A 163 10.40 -20.34 2.60
C ALA A 163 10.33 -21.65 1.79
N GLY A 164 9.57 -21.69 0.69
CA GLY A 164 9.53 -22.86 -0.20
C GLY A 164 10.86 -23.04 -0.92
N ARG A 165 11.43 -24.25 -0.88
CA ARG A 165 12.76 -24.56 -1.47
C ARG A 165 12.89 -24.19 -2.95
N ASP A 166 11.80 -24.29 -3.70
CA ASP A 166 11.71 -23.94 -5.12
C ASP A 166 10.77 -22.75 -5.38
N ALA A 167 10.41 -22.00 -4.33
CA ALA A 167 9.53 -20.86 -4.47
C ALA A 167 10.29 -19.68 -5.11
N PRO A 168 9.71 -19.01 -6.13
CA PRO A 168 10.30 -17.78 -6.65
C PRO A 168 10.33 -16.72 -5.54
N PRO A 169 11.37 -15.87 -5.49
CA PRO A 169 11.51 -14.88 -4.44
C PRO A 169 10.33 -13.90 -4.47
N VAL A 170 9.78 -13.59 -3.30
CA VAL A 170 8.69 -12.62 -3.18
C VAL A 170 9.18 -11.22 -3.58
N THR A 171 8.88 -10.85 -4.82
CA THR A 171 9.28 -9.60 -5.46
C THR A 171 8.21 -9.15 -6.47
N TRP A 172 8.31 -7.93 -6.98
CA TRP A 172 7.37 -7.40 -7.99
C TRP A 172 8.11 -6.65 -9.11
N GLU A 173 7.74 -6.88 -10.37
CA GLU A 173 8.25 -6.14 -11.55
C GLU A 173 7.15 -5.53 -12.43
N GLY A 174 5.91 -5.93 -12.22
CA GLY A 174 4.78 -5.48 -13.04
C GLY A 174 4.38 -4.03 -12.79
N GLU A 175 3.34 -3.61 -13.49
CA GLU A 175 2.52 -2.46 -13.10
C GLU A 175 1.71 -2.79 -11.84
N PRO A 176 1.31 -1.78 -11.04
CA PRO A 176 0.47 -2.03 -9.88
C PRO A 176 -0.90 -2.53 -10.31
N LEU A 177 -1.39 -3.51 -9.56
CA LEU A 177 -2.78 -3.92 -9.63
C LEU A 177 -3.64 -2.81 -9.04
N CYS A 178 -4.38 -2.12 -9.92
CA CYS A 178 -5.29 -1.06 -9.53
C CYS A 178 -6.63 -1.66 -9.13
N VAL A 179 -6.95 -1.60 -7.84
CA VAL A 179 -8.18 -2.17 -7.28
C VAL A 179 -9.11 -1.07 -6.77
N ARG A 180 -10.41 -1.32 -6.86
CA ARG A 180 -11.40 -0.47 -6.19
C ARG A 180 -11.58 -1.02 -4.78
N PRO A 181 -11.28 -0.24 -3.72
CA PRO A 181 -11.56 -0.67 -2.38
C PRO A 181 -13.08 -0.83 -2.22
N PRO A 182 -13.54 -1.77 -1.40
CA PRO A 182 -14.95 -1.85 -1.06
C PRO A 182 -15.39 -0.49 -0.54
N ALA A 183 -16.57 -0.04 -0.97
CA ALA A 183 -17.13 1.22 -0.48
C ALA A 183 -17.15 1.15 1.05
N SER A 184 -16.39 2.04 1.71
CA SER A 184 -16.56 2.22 3.14
C SER A 184 -18.04 2.55 3.36
N GLY A 185 -18.68 1.79 4.26
CA GLY A 185 -20.11 1.89 4.51
C GLY A 185 -20.49 3.36 4.59
N ARG A 186 -21.49 3.76 3.79
CA ARG A 186 -21.93 5.15 3.71
C ARG A 186 -22.05 5.69 5.14
N CYS A 187 -21.29 6.72 5.50
CA CYS A 187 -21.82 7.65 6.49
C CYS A 187 -23.20 8.06 5.94
N PRO A 188 -24.30 7.97 6.70
CA PRO A 188 -25.58 8.46 6.24
C PRO A 188 -25.49 9.99 6.10
N GLY A 189 -24.90 10.43 4.99
CA GLY A 189 -24.88 11.81 4.57
C GLY A 189 -26.31 12.15 4.21
N ARG A 190 -26.85 13.17 4.88
CA ARG A 190 -28.14 13.77 4.54
C ARG A 190 -28.01 14.30 3.12
N ALA A 191 -28.47 13.54 2.14
CA ALA A 191 -28.56 14.00 0.77
C ALA A 191 -29.58 15.15 0.75
N GLY A 192 -29.10 16.39 0.73
CA GLY A 192 -29.94 17.52 0.38
C GLY A 192 -30.21 17.44 -1.12
N SER A 193 -31.45 17.18 -1.52
CA SER A 193 -31.87 17.35 -2.90
C SER A 193 -31.97 18.85 -3.18
N PHE A 194 -31.16 19.35 -4.11
CA PHE A 194 -31.32 20.70 -4.66
C PHE A 194 -32.26 20.59 -5.87
N GLY A 195 -33.50 21.06 -5.72
CA GLY A 195 -34.40 21.29 -6.83
C GLY A 195 -34.13 22.67 -7.40
N TRP A 196 -33.69 22.73 -8.65
CA TRP A 196 -33.58 23.97 -9.41
C TRP A 196 -34.85 24.12 -10.26
N GLU A 197 -35.66 25.13 -9.98
CA GLU A 197 -36.73 25.60 -10.87
C GLU A 197 -36.28 26.93 -11.48
N PRO A 198 -36.01 26.99 -12.79
CA PRO A 198 -35.87 28.25 -13.49
C PRO A 198 -37.25 28.79 -13.84
N ASP A 199 -37.59 29.97 -13.32
CA ASP A 199 -38.76 30.74 -13.77
C ASP A 199 -38.62 31.08 -15.28
N THR A 200 -39.77 31.04 -15.96
CA THR A 200 -39.93 31.24 -17.42
C THR A 200 -39.82 32.70 -17.84
#